data_AF-A0A9J6GFW7-F1
#
_entry.id   AF-A0A9J6GFW7-F1
#
_cell.length_a   1.000
_cell.length_b   1.000
_cell.length_c   1.000
_cell.angle_alpha   90.00
_cell.angle_beta   90.00
_cell.angle_gamma   90.00
#
_symmetry.space_group_name_H-M   'P 1'
#
loop_
_entity.id
_entity.type
_entity.pdbx_description
1 polymer ?
#
loop_
_entity_poly.entity_id
_entity_poly.type
_entity_poly.pdbx_seq_one_letter_code
_entity_poly.pdbx_strand_id
1 'polypeptide(L)'
;MVPGKPDVIMLQETVSAAPSPPRYKAHETVLARSTRDTFVRWPEVVTHVPLILETYGSDVVVTFELPGLRCAPLHQDDYGFVVSLVYRGTHREPQSWFQDAVVDQKPLGSWAQLRTHDVTLDCQAFDRAGYYQVRLACADGPELPLVSESVPVRVVWSSRYMLNVAQAAISSCHDGINVLYRYPTTCSKDRDKVRVYGLPRGAGRLPSHSSSPWRYLFERRLPRGKHALTLGCHLFLEAYSDFCFAYVSVARNGAVFELLRQCRPWSLDSG
;
A
#
# COMPACT_ATOMS: atom_id res chain seq x y z
N MET A 1 51.02 -24.33 23.99
CA MET A 1 51.78 -24.28 22.73
C MET A 1 51.02 -25.11 21.70
N VAL A 2 50.79 -24.51 20.52
CA VAL A 2 50.22 -25.10 19.28
C VAL A 2 48.74 -25.52 19.30
N PRO A 3 47.87 -24.81 18.57
CA PRO A 3 46.67 -25.38 17.96
C PRO A 3 47.02 -26.04 16.62
N GLY A 4 46.41 -27.19 16.36
CA GLY A 4 46.54 -27.97 15.14
C GLY A 4 45.83 -27.36 13.92
N LYS A 5 46.36 -27.72 12.75
CA LYS A 5 45.77 -27.66 11.41
C LYS A 5 44.42 -28.42 11.34
N PRO A 6 43.55 -28.12 10.36
CA PRO A 6 43.60 -28.77 9.03
C PRO A 6 43.12 -27.80 7.91
N ASP A 7 43.00 -28.14 6.64
CA ASP A 7 43.78 -28.94 5.71
C ASP A 7 43.54 -28.32 4.34
N VAL A 8 44.52 -28.47 3.46
CA VAL A 8 44.47 -28.05 2.06
C VAL A 8 43.72 -29.12 1.26
N ILE A 9 42.86 -28.72 0.32
CA ILE A 9 42.59 -29.54 -0.87
C ILE A 9 42.81 -28.68 -2.10
N MET A 10 43.91 -28.99 -2.78
CA MET A 10 44.24 -28.58 -4.13
C MET A 10 43.52 -29.49 -5.12
N LEU A 11 42.97 -28.92 -6.20
CA LEU A 11 42.76 -29.65 -7.44
C LEU A 11 43.82 -29.19 -8.44
N GLN A 12 44.69 -30.13 -8.82
CA GLN A 12 45.59 -30.02 -9.96
C GLN A 12 44.80 -30.26 -11.25
N GLU A 13 45.11 -29.50 -12.30
CA GLU A 13 45.06 -30.00 -13.66
C GLU A 13 46.41 -29.73 -14.34
N THR A 14 46.96 -30.80 -14.90
CA THR A 14 48.23 -30.88 -15.61
C THR A 14 48.07 -30.56 -17.08
N VAL A 15 48.95 -29.74 -17.69
CA VAL A 15 49.22 -29.81 -19.14
C VAL A 15 50.69 -29.49 -19.44
N SER A 16 51.30 -30.33 -20.28
CA SER A 16 52.63 -30.20 -20.87
C SER A 16 52.54 -29.86 -22.37
N ALA A 17 53.48 -28.99 -22.81
CA ALA A 17 54.11 -28.81 -24.13
C ALA A 17 53.40 -28.16 -25.36
N ALA A 18 54.13 -27.15 -25.89
CA ALA A 18 54.30 -26.64 -27.26
C ALA A 18 53.35 -25.55 -27.86
N PRO A 19 53.87 -24.64 -28.72
CA PRO A 19 53.33 -23.29 -28.91
C PRO A 19 52.40 -23.14 -30.14
N SER A 20 51.42 -22.25 -30.04
CA SER A 20 50.57 -21.80 -31.17
C SER A 20 50.18 -20.31 -31.00
N PRO A 21 49.75 -19.62 -32.08
CA PRO A 21 50.08 -18.22 -32.42
C PRO A 21 49.32 -17.16 -31.59
N PRO A 22 49.64 -15.85 -31.68
CA PRO A 22 49.14 -14.88 -30.72
C PRO A 22 47.64 -14.66 -30.93
N ARG A 23 46.83 -15.21 -30.02
CA ARG A 23 45.45 -14.77 -29.86
C ARG A 23 45.46 -13.43 -29.14
N TYR A 24 44.90 -12.43 -29.80
CA TYR A 24 44.62 -11.09 -29.28
C TYR A 24 44.17 -11.17 -27.82
N LYS A 25 45.01 -10.68 -26.91
CA LYS A 25 44.61 -10.46 -25.53
C LYS A 25 43.64 -9.30 -25.56
N ALA A 26 42.37 -9.56 -25.27
CA ALA A 26 41.45 -8.53 -24.83
C ALA A 26 42.14 -7.83 -23.66
N HIS A 27 42.48 -6.56 -23.83
CA HIS A 27 43.01 -5.76 -22.75
C HIS A 27 41.91 -5.68 -21.69
N GLU A 28 42.09 -6.41 -20.59
CA GLU A 28 41.36 -6.14 -19.35
C GLU A 28 41.73 -4.71 -18.95
N THR A 29 40.88 -3.76 -19.34
CA THR A 29 41.00 -2.38 -18.93
C THR A 29 40.64 -2.33 -17.45
N VAL A 30 41.66 -2.43 -16.60
CA VAL A 30 41.51 -2.24 -15.17
C VAL A 30 41.14 -0.77 -14.93
N LEU A 31 39.85 -0.51 -14.76
CA LEU A 31 39.31 0.84 -14.58
C LEU A 31 39.78 1.49 -13.26
N ALA A 32 40.04 0.68 -12.24
CA ALA A 32 40.68 1.09 -11.00
C ALA A 32 41.31 -0.12 -10.28
N ARG A 33 42.48 0.07 -9.66
CA ARG A 33 43.11 -0.91 -8.77
C ARG A 33 43.20 -0.33 -7.37
N SER A 34 42.54 -0.95 -6.40
CA SER A 34 42.65 -0.61 -4.98
C SER A 34 43.43 -1.70 -4.24
N THR A 35 44.32 -1.29 -3.34
CA THR A 35 45.03 -2.20 -2.41
C THR A 35 44.23 -2.50 -1.14
N ARG A 36 43.03 -1.93 -1.02
CA ARG A 36 42.07 -2.12 0.07
C ARG A 36 40.74 -2.57 -0.48
N ASP A 37 39.92 -3.19 0.36
CA ASP A 37 38.54 -3.52 0.04
C ASP A 37 37.80 -2.27 -0.46
N THR A 38 37.21 -2.38 -1.65
CA THR A 38 36.44 -1.30 -2.27
C THR A 38 34.98 -1.48 -1.89
N PHE A 39 34.48 -0.60 -1.03
CA PHE A 39 33.07 -0.59 -0.67
C PHE A 39 32.28 0.16 -1.73
N VAL A 40 31.63 -0.58 -2.63
CA VAL A 40 30.72 -0.03 -3.62
C VAL A 40 29.38 0.24 -2.95
N ARG A 41 28.92 1.51 -2.99
CA ARG A 41 27.62 1.93 -2.48
C ARG A 41 26.97 2.84 -3.51
N TRP A 42 25.64 2.83 -3.54
CA TRP A 42 24.89 3.83 -4.30
C TRP A 42 25.20 5.24 -3.78
N PRO A 43 25.23 6.25 -4.66
CA PRO A 43 25.28 7.63 -4.21
C PRO A 43 24.05 7.94 -3.36
N GLU A 44 24.19 8.94 -2.48
CA GLU A 44 23.08 9.39 -1.68
C GLU A 44 21.95 9.92 -2.57
N VAL A 45 20.75 9.37 -2.38
CA VAL A 45 19.52 9.81 -3.06
C VAL A 45 18.56 10.33 -2.01
N VAL A 46 18.25 11.61 -2.10
CA VAL A 46 17.23 12.28 -1.28
C VAL A 46 15.88 12.06 -1.95
N THR A 47 14.94 11.47 -1.20
CA THR A 47 13.59 11.19 -1.67
C THR A 47 12.60 12.15 -1.01
N HIS A 48 12.06 13.07 -1.79
CA HIS A 48 11.09 14.07 -1.34
C HIS A 48 9.67 13.52 -1.46
N VAL A 49 9.00 13.34 -0.31
CA VAL A 49 7.62 12.83 -0.22
C VAL A 49 6.78 13.71 0.71
N PRO A 50 5.47 13.83 0.48
CA PRO A 50 4.58 14.41 1.49
C PRO A 50 4.52 13.49 2.72
N LEU A 51 4.53 14.08 3.92
CA LEU A 51 4.55 13.30 5.16
C LEU A 51 3.16 12.79 5.59
N ILE A 52 2.10 13.50 5.17
CA ILE A 52 0.72 13.18 5.53
C ILE A 52 -0.16 13.29 4.29
N LEU A 53 -0.99 12.28 4.07
CA LEU A 53 -1.94 12.20 2.96
C LEU A 53 -3.30 11.69 3.45
N GLU A 54 -4.35 11.94 2.68
CA GLU A 54 -5.66 11.31 2.86
C GLU A 54 -5.87 10.18 1.85
N THR A 55 -6.64 9.15 2.23
CA THR A 55 -7.02 8.07 1.30
C THR A 55 -7.83 8.61 0.13
N TYR A 56 -7.48 8.18 -1.08
CA TYR A 56 -8.07 8.67 -2.33
C TYR A 56 -8.05 10.21 -2.46
N GLY A 57 -7.00 10.86 -1.94
CA GLY A 57 -6.81 12.30 -1.97
C GLY A 57 -6.55 12.84 -3.38
N SER A 58 -5.29 13.01 -3.76
CA SER A 58 -4.87 13.37 -5.12
C SER A 58 -3.72 12.48 -5.54
N ASP A 59 -3.34 12.54 -6.82
CA ASP A 59 -2.07 11.94 -7.25
C ASP A 59 -0.92 12.64 -6.49
N VAL A 60 0.13 11.87 -6.22
CA VAL A 60 1.26 12.32 -5.38
C VAL A 60 2.51 12.32 -6.23
N VAL A 61 3.16 13.48 -6.32
CA VAL A 61 4.47 13.59 -6.95
C VAL A 61 5.55 13.30 -5.92
N VAL A 62 6.45 12.40 -6.27
CA VAL A 62 7.64 12.04 -5.50
C VAL A 62 8.85 12.45 -6.31
N THR A 63 9.74 13.23 -5.69
CA THR A 63 10.94 13.72 -6.36
C THR A 63 12.17 13.03 -5.81
N PHE A 64 13.02 12.50 -6.68
CA PHE A 64 14.32 11.96 -6.34
C PHE A 64 15.42 12.95 -6.72
N GLU A 65 16.34 13.20 -5.80
CA GLU A 65 17.46 14.12 -5.98
C GLU A 65 18.78 13.44 -5.60
N LEU A 66 19.81 13.62 -6.42
CA LEU A 66 21.15 13.09 -6.18
C LEU A 66 22.15 14.25 -6.00
N PRO A 67 22.21 14.86 -4.81
CA PRO A 67 23.00 16.08 -4.60
C PRO A 67 24.51 15.85 -4.76
N GLY A 68 24.97 14.61 -4.55
CA GLY A 68 26.40 14.25 -4.61
C GLY A 68 26.92 13.84 -6.00
N LEU A 69 26.08 13.81 -7.04
CA LEU A 69 26.47 13.28 -8.34
C LEU A 69 27.35 14.26 -9.13
N ARG A 70 28.67 14.08 -9.06
CA ARG A 70 29.66 14.92 -9.77
C ARG A 70 29.92 14.47 -11.21
N CYS A 71 29.82 13.17 -11.47
CA CYS A 71 30.07 12.56 -12.77
C CYS A 71 28.84 11.75 -13.16
N ALA A 72 28.49 11.76 -14.45
CA ALA A 72 27.47 10.86 -14.94
C ALA A 72 28.07 9.44 -15.08
N PRO A 73 27.33 8.37 -14.77
CA PRO A 73 27.82 7.01 -14.93
C PRO A 73 28.18 6.74 -16.39
N LEU A 74 29.16 5.86 -16.62
CA LEU A 74 29.64 5.54 -17.97
C LEU A 74 28.57 4.87 -18.83
N HIS A 75 27.71 4.08 -18.19
CA HIS A 75 26.68 3.25 -18.78
C HIS A 75 25.29 3.71 -18.30
N GLN A 76 24.85 4.89 -18.75
CA GLN A 76 23.63 5.51 -18.19
C GLN A 76 22.37 4.74 -18.56
N ASP A 77 22.34 4.15 -19.76
CA ASP A 77 21.18 3.46 -20.33
C ASP A 77 21.13 1.97 -19.97
N ASP A 78 22.21 1.43 -19.40
CA ASP A 78 22.29 0.00 -19.08
C ASP A 78 21.66 -0.34 -17.73
N TYR A 79 21.35 0.65 -16.89
CA TYR A 79 20.72 0.43 -15.59
C TYR A 79 19.30 0.98 -15.56
N GLY A 80 18.33 0.08 -15.38
CA GLY A 80 16.94 0.42 -15.15
C GLY A 80 16.63 0.57 -13.66
N PHE A 81 15.64 1.40 -13.35
CA PHE A 81 15.17 1.59 -11.97
C PHE A 81 13.69 1.29 -11.84
N VAL A 82 13.29 0.99 -10.62
CA VAL A 82 11.91 0.77 -10.26
C VAL A 82 11.62 1.57 -9.00
N VAL A 83 10.54 2.35 -9.07
CA VAL A 83 9.95 2.99 -7.90
C VAL A 83 8.77 2.15 -7.43
N SER A 84 8.84 1.70 -6.19
CA SER A 84 7.79 0.94 -5.54
C SER A 84 7.20 1.72 -4.38
N LEU A 85 5.87 1.85 -4.36
CA LEU A 85 5.14 2.29 -3.18
C LEU A 85 4.80 1.07 -2.34
N VAL A 86 5.25 1.06 -1.09
CA VAL A 86 5.11 -0.07 -0.17
C VAL A 86 4.21 0.32 0.99
N TYR A 87 3.18 -0.47 1.27
CA TYR A 87 2.35 -0.37 2.46
C TYR A 87 2.98 -1.15 3.61
N ARG A 88 3.25 -0.47 4.73
CA ARG A 88 3.98 -0.96 5.92
C ARG A 88 3.05 -1.32 7.09
N GLY A 89 1.74 -1.20 6.90
CA GLY A 89 0.74 -1.50 7.91
C GLY A 89 0.21 -0.26 8.62
N THR A 90 -0.50 -0.48 9.74
CA THR A 90 -1.14 0.60 10.52
C THR A 90 -0.24 1.20 11.59
N HIS A 91 0.90 0.55 11.87
CA HIS A 91 1.89 0.99 12.83
C HIS A 91 3.09 1.61 12.12
N ARG A 92 3.74 2.56 12.78
CA ARG A 92 4.89 3.27 12.21
C ARG A 92 6.11 2.36 12.08
N GLU A 93 6.27 1.46 13.05
CA GLU A 93 7.35 0.48 13.07
C GLU A 93 6.85 -0.85 12.51
N PRO A 94 7.68 -1.55 11.70
CA PRO A 94 7.32 -2.84 11.15
C PRO A 94 7.09 -3.84 12.28
N GLN A 95 5.91 -4.45 12.30
CA GLN A 95 5.60 -5.54 13.21
C GLN A 95 6.05 -6.86 12.60
N SER A 96 6.62 -7.76 13.41
CA SER A 96 7.19 -9.03 12.95
C SER A 96 6.21 -9.94 12.19
N TRP A 97 4.91 -9.77 12.42
CA TRP A 97 3.85 -10.54 11.77
C TRP A 97 3.33 -9.89 10.49
N PHE A 98 3.57 -8.59 10.27
CA PHE A 98 3.07 -7.86 9.11
C PHE A 98 4.13 -7.87 8.01
N GLN A 99 3.76 -8.38 6.84
CA GLN A 99 4.61 -8.32 5.66
C GLN A 99 4.28 -7.10 4.82
N ASP A 100 5.34 -6.39 4.43
CA ASP A 100 5.28 -5.30 3.47
C ASP A 100 4.55 -5.74 2.19
N ALA A 101 3.66 -4.87 1.71
CA ALA A 101 2.97 -5.10 0.46
C ALA A 101 3.31 -4.00 -0.53
N VAL A 102 3.90 -4.36 -1.67
CA VAL A 102 4.02 -3.44 -2.81
C VAL A 102 2.61 -3.15 -3.31
N VAL A 103 2.18 -1.89 -3.23
CA VAL A 103 0.85 -1.47 -3.66
C VAL A 103 0.86 -0.86 -5.04
N ASP A 104 1.95 -0.21 -5.44
CA ASP A 104 2.14 0.37 -6.76
C ASP A 104 3.61 0.28 -7.15
N GLN A 105 3.88 0.14 -8.44
CA GLN A 105 5.23 -0.03 -8.95
C GLN A 105 5.32 0.59 -10.34
N LYS A 106 6.28 1.49 -10.53
CA LYS A 106 6.50 2.20 -11.79
C LYS A 106 7.95 2.03 -12.22
N PRO A 107 8.21 1.63 -13.47
CA PRO A 107 9.56 1.67 -14.01
C PRO A 107 10.00 3.14 -14.13
N LEU A 108 11.25 3.39 -13.82
CA LEU A 108 11.90 4.68 -13.99
C LEU A 108 12.99 4.50 -15.06
N GLY A 109 13.09 5.48 -15.96
CA GLY A 109 14.00 5.46 -17.10
C GLY A 109 15.48 5.47 -16.70
N SER A 110 16.35 5.73 -17.69
CA SER A 110 17.80 5.65 -17.51
C SER A 110 18.37 6.72 -16.56
N TRP A 111 19.60 6.49 -16.07
CA TRP A 111 20.32 7.37 -15.13
C TRP A 111 20.36 8.85 -15.53
N ALA A 112 20.35 9.13 -16.83
CA ALA A 112 20.40 10.49 -17.37
C ALA A 112 19.27 11.39 -16.84
N GLN A 113 18.15 10.78 -16.43
CA GLN A 113 16.94 11.47 -15.98
C GLN A 113 16.88 11.68 -14.46
N LEU A 114 17.80 11.11 -13.68
CA LEU A 114 17.74 11.08 -12.21
C LEU A 114 18.23 12.35 -11.50
N ARG A 115 18.74 13.39 -12.19
CA ARG A 115 19.20 14.63 -11.51
C ARG A 115 18.08 15.29 -10.69
N THR A 116 16.87 15.31 -11.22
CA THR A 116 15.64 15.66 -10.51
C THR A 116 14.51 14.97 -11.25
N HIS A 117 14.05 13.83 -10.76
CA HIS A 117 13.00 13.06 -11.42
C HIS A 117 11.74 13.04 -10.58
N ASP A 118 10.63 13.44 -11.20
CA ASP A 118 9.31 13.42 -10.60
C ASP A 118 8.56 12.16 -11.04
N VAL A 119 8.22 11.31 -10.07
CA VAL A 119 7.33 10.17 -10.27
C VAL A 119 5.97 10.50 -9.69
N THR A 120 4.94 10.43 -10.52
CA THR A 120 3.56 10.56 -10.05
C THR A 120 3.05 9.19 -9.61
N LEU A 121 2.62 9.07 -8.35
CA LEU A 121 1.96 7.90 -7.79
C LEU A 121 0.44 8.10 -7.85
N ASP A 122 -0.27 7.08 -8.34
CA ASP A 122 -1.71 7.18 -8.57
C ASP A 122 -2.45 7.23 -7.24
N CYS A 123 -3.42 8.12 -7.13
CA CYS A 123 -4.19 8.31 -5.90
C CYS A 123 -4.95 7.04 -5.44
N GLN A 124 -5.23 6.12 -6.37
CA GLN A 124 -5.83 4.82 -6.07
C GLN A 124 -4.90 3.88 -5.29
N ALA A 125 -3.59 4.16 -5.24
CA ALA A 125 -2.64 3.38 -4.46
C ALA A 125 -2.74 3.67 -2.96
N PHE A 126 -3.25 4.84 -2.58
CA PHE A 126 -3.52 5.22 -1.21
C PHE A 126 -4.96 4.84 -0.82
N ASP A 127 -5.29 3.56 -0.98
CA ASP A 127 -6.65 3.04 -0.82
C ASP A 127 -7.08 2.75 0.63
N ARG A 128 -6.13 2.80 1.57
CA ARG A 128 -6.33 2.51 3.00
C ARG A 128 -5.40 3.34 3.88
N ALA A 129 -5.86 3.63 5.10
CA ALA A 129 -5.06 4.34 6.09
C ALA A 129 -3.92 3.46 6.65
N GLY A 130 -2.79 4.09 6.97
CA GLY A 130 -1.60 3.45 7.51
C GLY A 130 -0.33 4.15 7.07
N TYR A 131 0.79 3.44 7.12
CA TYR A 131 2.10 3.95 6.75
C TYR A 131 2.55 3.38 5.41
N TYR A 132 3.11 4.25 4.59
CA TYR A 132 3.64 3.93 3.27
C TYR A 132 5.09 4.40 3.16
N GLN A 133 5.89 3.73 2.36
CA GLN A 133 7.24 4.15 2.03
C GLN A 133 7.47 4.02 0.53
N VAL A 134 8.21 4.98 -0.03
CA VAL A 134 8.65 4.92 -1.41
C VAL A 134 10.04 4.33 -1.44
N ARG A 135 10.22 3.31 -2.28
CA ARG A 135 11.47 2.57 -2.45
C ARG A 135 11.96 2.74 -3.88
N LEU A 136 13.23 3.09 -4.02
CA LEU A 136 13.95 3.08 -5.30
C LEU A 136 14.89 1.88 -5.32
N ALA A 137 14.68 0.97 -6.27
CA ALA A 137 15.49 -0.23 -6.46
C ALA A 137 15.99 -0.33 -7.90
N CYS A 138 17.05 -1.10 -8.11
CA CYS A 138 17.47 -1.50 -9.46
C CYS A 138 16.48 -2.48 -10.07
N ALA A 139 16.25 -2.36 -11.37
CA ALA A 139 15.37 -3.25 -12.11
C ALA A 139 15.96 -4.65 -12.31
N ASP A 140 17.28 -4.80 -12.23
CA ASP A 140 18.02 -6.02 -12.56
C ASP A 140 17.77 -7.19 -11.60
N GLY A 141 17.27 -6.94 -10.39
CA GLY A 141 16.89 -7.99 -9.47
C GLY A 141 16.64 -7.53 -8.03
N PRO A 142 15.72 -8.18 -7.30
CA PRO A 142 15.40 -7.83 -5.90
C PRO A 142 16.51 -8.17 -4.90
N GLU A 143 17.50 -8.98 -5.29
CA GLU A 143 18.68 -9.31 -4.49
C GLU A 143 19.68 -8.16 -4.38
N LEU A 144 19.57 -7.16 -5.26
CA LEU A 144 20.42 -5.98 -5.22
C LEU A 144 20.02 -5.07 -4.06
N PRO A 145 20.99 -4.39 -3.42
CA PRO A 145 20.70 -3.48 -2.33
C PRO A 145 19.81 -2.33 -2.81
N LEU A 146 18.87 -1.94 -1.95
CA LEU A 146 17.99 -0.80 -2.19
C LEU A 146 18.82 0.47 -2.42
N VAL A 147 18.43 1.26 -3.43
CA VAL A 147 19.10 2.52 -3.77
C VAL A 147 18.70 3.61 -2.78
N SER A 148 17.40 3.70 -2.47
CA SER A 148 16.87 4.66 -1.50
C SER A 148 15.54 4.21 -0.92
N GLU A 149 15.27 4.63 0.32
CA GLU A 149 13.98 4.50 0.98
C GLU A 149 13.57 5.85 1.56
N SER A 150 12.33 6.27 1.32
CA SER A 150 11.80 7.50 1.90
C SER A 150 11.54 7.36 3.40
N VAL A 151 11.42 8.50 4.08
CA VAL A 151 10.73 8.55 5.38
C VAL A 151 9.29 8.02 5.24
N PRO A 152 8.72 7.42 6.31
CA PRO A 152 7.34 6.93 6.26
C PRO A 152 6.32 8.04 6.05
N VAL A 153 5.46 7.85 5.04
CA VAL A 153 4.30 8.68 4.72
C VAL A 153 3.09 8.15 5.48
N ARG A 154 2.42 9.01 6.26
CA ARG A 154 1.21 8.63 6.99
C ARG A 154 -0.02 8.95 6.15
N VAL A 155 -0.78 7.92 5.78
CA VAL A 155 -2.07 8.07 5.11
C VAL A 155 -3.18 7.91 6.14
N VAL A 156 -4.08 8.89 6.21
CA VAL A 156 -5.27 8.86 7.07
C VAL A 156 -6.54 8.68 6.25
N TRP A 157 -7.61 8.19 6.87
CA TRP A 157 -8.91 8.16 6.19
C TRP A 157 -9.36 9.58 5.86
N SER A 158 -9.79 9.82 4.62
CA SER A 158 -10.26 11.14 4.23
C SER A 158 -11.44 11.61 5.07
N SER A 159 -11.40 12.86 5.50
CA SER A 159 -12.51 13.52 6.20
C SER A 159 -13.78 13.66 5.34
N ARG A 160 -13.69 13.42 4.01
CA ARG A 160 -14.81 13.54 3.06
C ARG A 160 -15.78 12.37 3.09
N TYR A 161 -15.43 11.26 3.75
CA TYR A 161 -16.38 10.17 3.94
C TYR A 161 -17.56 10.65 4.80
N MET A 162 -18.77 10.37 4.34
CA MET A 162 -19.98 10.66 5.10
C MET A 162 -21.01 9.56 4.85
N LEU A 163 -21.78 9.26 5.90
CA LEU A 163 -22.92 8.36 5.86
C LEU A 163 -24.04 9.03 6.65
N ASN A 164 -25.21 9.19 6.02
CA ASN A 164 -26.40 9.66 6.68
C ASN A 164 -27.64 8.86 6.26
N VAL A 165 -28.37 8.32 7.23
CA VAL A 165 -29.65 7.64 7.06
C VAL A 165 -30.75 8.66 7.37
N ALA A 166 -31.53 9.01 6.34
CA ALA A 166 -32.48 10.11 6.41
C ALA A 166 -33.62 9.86 7.39
N GLN A 167 -34.12 8.62 7.45
CA GLN A 167 -35.20 8.23 8.35
C GLN A 167 -34.70 8.18 9.80
N ALA A 168 -35.49 8.74 10.71
CA ALA A 168 -35.21 8.71 12.15
C ALA A 168 -35.55 7.35 12.78
N ALA A 169 -36.57 6.66 12.25
CA ALA A 169 -36.96 5.30 12.61
C ALA A 169 -37.19 4.47 11.35
N ILE A 170 -36.95 3.17 11.41
CA ILE A 170 -37.10 2.28 10.26
C ILE A 170 -38.56 1.96 9.96
N SER A 171 -39.45 1.99 10.95
CA SER A 171 -40.89 1.76 10.80
C SER A 171 -41.60 2.82 9.94
N SER A 172 -41.03 4.03 9.80
CA SER A 172 -41.57 5.07 8.90
C SER A 172 -41.18 4.88 7.43
N CYS A 173 -40.72 3.68 7.06
CA CYS A 173 -40.39 3.34 5.68
C CYS A 173 -41.65 3.19 4.83
N HIS A 174 -41.87 4.15 3.93
CA HIS A 174 -42.93 4.07 2.90
C HIS A 174 -42.35 3.64 1.56
N ASP A 175 -41.50 4.48 0.95
CA ASP A 175 -40.90 4.23 -0.38
C ASP A 175 -39.47 3.65 -0.32
N GLY A 176 -38.97 3.40 0.89
CA GLY A 176 -37.61 2.90 1.14
C GLY A 176 -36.83 3.75 2.14
N ILE A 177 -35.72 3.18 2.63
CA ILE A 177 -34.76 3.86 3.49
C ILE A 177 -33.73 4.56 2.62
N ASN A 178 -33.62 5.88 2.76
CA ASN A 178 -32.72 6.72 1.99
C ASN A 178 -31.39 6.86 2.73
N VAL A 179 -30.35 6.32 2.12
CA VAL A 179 -28.98 6.40 2.64
C VAL A 179 -28.19 7.35 1.76
N LEU A 180 -27.87 8.51 2.33
CA LEU A 180 -26.99 9.52 1.77
C LEU A 180 -25.55 9.16 2.11
N TYR A 181 -24.65 9.32 1.16
CA TYR A 181 -23.24 9.04 1.38
C TYR A 181 -22.33 9.94 0.53
N ARG A 182 -21.14 10.22 1.05
CA ARG A 182 -20.07 10.91 0.31
C ARG A 182 -18.76 10.15 0.44
N TYR A 183 -17.92 10.32 -0.57
CA TYR A 183 -16.60 9.75 -0.67
C TYR A 183 -15.69 10.72 -1.43
N PRO A 184 -14.37 10.64 -1.29
CA PRO A 184 -13.43 11.45 -2.09
C PRO A 184 -13.63 11.19 -3.59
N THR A 185 -13.98 12.22 -4.36
CA THR A 185 -14.34 12.10 -5.79
C THR A 185 -13.18 12.31 -6.76
N THR A 186 -12.02 12.70 -6.24
CA THR A 186 -10.77 12.94 -6.98
C THR A 186 -10.24 11.68 -7.65
N CYS A 187 -10.56 10.51 -7.09
CA CYS A 187 -10.18 9.21 -7.63
C CYS A 187 -11.43 8.37 -7.92
N SER A 188 -11.42 7.66 -9.04
CA SER A 188 -12.51 6.72 -9.33
C SER A 188 -12.53 5.60 -8.29
N LYS A 189 -13.66 5.46 -7.61
CA LYS A 189 -13.92 4.38 -6.65
C LYS A 189 -15.24 3.73 -6.98
N ASP A 190 -15.25 2.41 -7.05
CA ASP A 190 -16.45 1.66 -7.43
C ASP A 190 -16.74 0.47 -6.51
N ARG A 191 -15.84 0.05 -5.62
CA ARG A 191 -15.98 -1.18 -4.80
C ARG A 191 -16.66 -0.99 -3.45
N ASP A 192 -16.97 0.24 -3.08
CA ASP A 192 -17.55 0.54 -1.78
C ASP A 192 -18.98 0.06 -1.65
N LYS A 193 -19.39 -0.15 -0.40
CA LYS A 193 -20.71 -0.66 -0.06
C LYS A 193 -21.25 -0.05 1.21
N VAL A 194 -22.56 -0.01 1.31
CA VAL A 194 -23.26 0.10 2.59
C VAL A 194 -23.59 -1.30 3.07
N ARG A 195 -23.15 -1.61 4.28
CA ARG A 195 -23.46 -2.86 4.97
C ARG A 195 -24.48 -2.60 6.06
N VAL A 196 -25.46 -3.48 6.20
CA VAL A 196 -26.54 -3.34 7.17
C VAL A 196 -26.49 -4.47 8.17
N TYR A 197 -26.57 -4.09 9.45
CA TYR A 197 -26.68 -4.98 10.59
C TYR A 197 -28.01 -4.74 11.31
N GLY A 198 -28.56 -5.78 11.93
CA GLY A 198 -29.75 -5.69 12.77
C GLY A 198 -29.46 -6.20 14.17
N LEU A 199 -30.03 -5.55 15.18
CA LEU A 199 -30.04 -6.03 16.56
C LEU A 199 -31.35 -6.82 16.81
N PRO A 200 -31.31 -8.14 16.99
CA PRO A 200 -32.53 -8.92 17.20
C PRO A 200 -33.25 -8.47 18.47
N ARG A 201 -34.59 -8.39 18.43
CA ARG A 201 -35.39 -8.16 19.64
C ARG A 201 -35.12 -9.26 20.67
N GLY A 202 -34.98 -8.88 21.93
CA GLY A 202 -34.66 -9.82 23.01
C GLY A 202 -33.20 -10.27 23.07
N ALA A 203 -32.34 -9.81 22.15
CA ALA A 203 -30.89 -9.86 22.33
C ALA A 203 -30.50 -8.83 23.41
N GLY A 204 -30.78 -9.14 24.68
CA GLY A 204 -30.29 -8.36 25.81
C GLY A 204 -28.77 -8.19 25.75
N ARG A 205 -28.22 -7.23 26.49
CA ARG A 205 -26.76 -7.00 26.57
C ARG A 205 -26.05 -8.32 26.91
N LEU A 206 -25.48 -8.95 25.88
CA LEU A 206 -24.74 -10.20 26.06
C LEU A 206 -23.57 -9.94 27.01
N PRO A 207 -23.18 -10.92 27.85
CA PRO A 207 -21.99 -10.79 28.68
C PRO A 207 -20.77 -10.46 27.82
N SER A 208 -19.87 -9.64 28.37
CA SER A 208 -18.72 -8.96 27.73
C SER A 208 -17.76 -9.82 26.89
N HIS A 209 -17.97 -11.13 26.83
CA HIS A 209 -17.16 -12.10 26.10
C HIS A 209 -17.85 -12.69 24.86
N SER A 210 -19.12 -12.36 24.61
CA SER A 210 -19.85 -12.79 23.42
C SER A 210 -19.57 -11.85 22.24
N SER A 211 -19.46 -12.43 21.05
CA SER A 211 -19.55 -11.71 19.78
C SER A 211 -20.67 -10.67 19.80
N SER A 212 -20.42 -9.52 19.16
CA SER A 212 -21.37 -8.41 19.00
C SER A 212 -22.81 -8.90 18.78
N PRO A 213 -23.82 -8.37 19.51
CA PRO A 213 -25.22 -8.81 19.36
C PRO A 213 -25.82 -8.46 17.99
N TRP A 214 -25.11 -7.64 17.20
CA TRP A 214 -25.48 -7.22 15.85
C TRP A 214 -25.30 -8.34 14.84
N ARG A 215 -26.37 -8.70 14.14
CA ARG A 215 -26.35 -9.68 13.05
C ARG A 215 -26.20 -8.98 11.71
N TYR A 216 -25.27 -9.47 10.90
CA TYR A 216 -25.19 -9.07 9.49
C TYR A 216 -26.48 -9.45 8.77
N LEU A 217 -27.06 -8.51 8.02
CA LEU A 217 -28.27 -8.76 7.22
C LEU A 217 -27.93 -8.82 5.74
N PHE A 218 -27.38 -7.73 5.20
CA PHE A 218 -27.04 -7.62 3.78
C PHE A 218 -26.03 -6.49 3.53
N GLU A 219 -25.54 -6.41 2.29
CA GLU A 219 -24.75 -5.28 1.80
C GLU A 219 -25.19 -4.85 0.40
N ARG A 220 -25.05 -3.57 0.10
CA ARG A 220 -25.38 -2.98 -1.21
C ARG A 220 -24.20 -2.15 -1.70
N ARG A 221 -23.74 -2.43 -2.92
CA ARG A 221 -22.68 -1.65 -3.57
C ARG A 221 -23.15 -0.21 -3.82
N LEU A 222 -22.28 0.75 -3.52
CA LEU A 222 -22.51 2.17 -3.79
C LEU A 222 -22.32 2.43 -5.29
N PRO A 223 -23.35 2.90 -6.01
CA PRO A 223 -23.18 3.22 -7.42
C PRO A 223 -22.20 4.38 -7.63
N ARG A 224 -21.32 4.24 -8.64
CA ARG A 224 -20.38 5.29 -9.03
C ARG A 224 -21.11 6.56 -9.46
N GLY A 225 -20.64 7.71 -8.99
CA GLY A 225 -21.19 9.02 -9.35
C GLY A 225 -22.54 9.34 -8.68
N LYS A 226 -23.04 8.47 -7.80
CA LYS A 226 -24.21 8.73 -6.96
C LYS A 226 -23.78 9.00 -5.53
N HIS A 227 -24.60 9.74 -4.80
CA HIS A 227 -24.40 10.12 -3.39
C HIS A 227 -25.60 9.74 -2.51
N ALA A 228 -26.49 8.92 -3.06
CA ALA A 228 -27.67 8.43 -2.40
C ALA A 228 -28.04 7.06 -2.97
N LEU A 229 -28.57 6.19 -2.12
CA LEU A 229 -29.23 4.96 -2.51
C LEU A 229 -30.49 4.77 -1.67
N THR A 230 -31.49 4.12 -2.26
CA THR A 230 -32.73 3.75 -1.57
C THR A 230 -32.75 2.24 -1.36
N LEU A 231 -32.94 1.83 -0.10
CA LEU A 231 -33.07 0.42 0.29
C LEU A 231 -34.55 0.10 0.48
N GLY A 232 -35.03 -1.00 -0.10
CA GLY A 232 -36.44 -1.38 0.00
C GLY A 232 -36.86 -1.73 1.43
N CYS A 233 -38.06 -1.32 1.85
CA CYS A 233 -38.57 -1.56 3.20
C CYS A 233 -38.63 -3.05 3.57
N HIS A 234 -38.87 -3.92 2.59
CA HIS A 234 -38.92 -5.38 2.78
C HIS A 234 -37.60 -5.99 3.30
N LEU A 235 -36.48 -5.27 3.21
CA LEU A 235 -35.18 -5.70 3.72
C LEU A 235 -35.07 -5.55 5.25
N PHE A 236 -36.03 -4.88 5.89
CA PHE A 236 -36.03 -4.55 7.30
C PHE A 236 -37.18 -5.26 8.01
N LEU A 237 -36.85 -6.28 8.81
CA LEU A 237 -37.83 -7.11 9.50
C LEU A 237 -38.09 -6.59 10.91
N GLU A 238 -39.35 -6.62 11.34
CA GLU A 238 -39.76 -6.20 12.69
C GLU A 238 -39.10 -7.01 13.82
N ALA A 239 -38.58 -8.20 13.50
CA ALA A 239 -37.82 -9.04 14.44
C ALA A 239 -36.54 -8.36 15.00
N TYR A 240 -36.12 -7.22 14.46
CA TYR A 240 -34.98 -6.44 14.93
C TYR A 240 -35.44 -5.13 15.58
N SER A 241 -34.83 -4.76 16.72
CA SER A 241 -35.11 -3.51 17.43
C SER A 241 -34.37 -2.32 16.83
N ASP A 242 -33.20 -2.56 16.23
CA ASP A 242 -32.32 -1.52 15.71
C ASP A 242 -31.59 -1.99 14.46
N PHE A 243 -31.21 -1.04 13.62
CA PHE A 243 -30.45 -1.28 12.40
C PHE A 243 -29.26 -0.32 12.33
N CYS A 244 -28.07 -0.87 12.12
CA CYS A 244 -26.87 -0.08 11.86
C CYS A 244 -26.45 -0.18 10.40
N PHE A 245 -26.22 0.98 9.81
CA PHE A 245 -25.71 1.15 8.46
C PHE A 245 -24.24 1.50 8.57
N ALA A 246 -23.40 0.77 7.85
CA ALA A 246 -21.96 0.89 7.88
C ALA A 246 -21.46 1.26 6.49
N TYR A 247 -20.72 2.37 6.38
CA TYR A 247 -19.98 2.68 5.16
C TYR A 247 -18.74 1.79 5.14
N VAL A 248 -18.64 0.96 4.11
CA VAL A 248 -17.55 -0.01 3.97
C VAL A 248 -16.73 0.33 2.74
N SER A 249 -15.46 0.66 2.99
CA SER A 249 -14.44 0.86 1.97
C SER A 249 -13.75 -0.45 1.62
N VAL A 250 -13.58 -0.72 0.33
CA VAL A 250 -12.87 -1.92 -0.15
C VAL A 250 -11.61 -1.50 -0.91
N ALA A 251 -10.45 -1.90 -0.39
CA ALA A 251 -9.15 -1.66 -1.01
C ALA A 251 -8.95 -2.50 -2.29
N ARG A 252 -7.92 -2.17 -3.09
CA ARG A 252 -7.64 -2.86 -4.37
C ARG A 252 -7.31 -4.34 -4.17
N ASN A 253 -6.64 -4.67 -3.07
CA ASN A 253 -6.35 -6.05 -2.66
C ASN A 253 -7.55 -6.79 -2.04
N GLY A 254 -8.73 -6.16 -1.98
CA GLY A 254 -9.94 -6.75 -1.39
C GLY A 254 -10.07 -6.59 0.12
N ALA A 255 -9.10 -5.97 0.81
CA ALA A 255 -9.23 -5.67 2.23
C ALA A 255 -10.42 -4.74 2.48
N VAL A 256 -11.17 -5.01 3.55
CA VAL A 256 -12.45 -4.37 3.84
C VAL A 256 -12.33 -3.57 5.13
N PHE A 257 -12.75 -2.30 5.08
CA PHE A 257 -12.67 -1.37 6.21
C PHE A 257 -14.03 -0.74 6.45
N GLU A 258 -14.53 -0.85 7.67
CA GLU A 258 -15.70 -0.10 8.11
C GLU A 258 -15.26 1.29 8.57
N LEU A 259 -15.75 2.34 7.91
CA LEU A 259 -15.30 3.72 8.16
C LEU A 259 -16.25 4.50 9.05
N LEU A 260 -17.55 4.35 8.80
CA LEU A 260 -18.61 5.10 9.49
C LEU A 260 -19.73 4.14 9.81
N ARG A 261 -20.38 4.35 10.96
CA ARG A 261 -21.56 3.60 11.37
C ARG A 261 -22.62 4.56 11.89
N GLN A 262 -23.85 4.35 11.45
CA GLN A 262 -25.00 5.09 11.93
C GLN A 262 -26.16 4.13 12.17
N CYS A 263 -26.79 4.24 13.33
CA CYS A 263 -27.86 3.34 13.72
C CYS A 263 -29.18 4.07 13.84
N ARG A 264 -30.26 3.34 13.56
CA ARG A 264 -31.65 3.78 13.65
C ARG A 264 -32.48 2.72 14.35
N PRO A 265 -33.32 3.10 15.31
CA PRO A 265 -34.24 2.16 15.92
C PRO A 265 -35.34 1.78 14.93
N TRP A 266 -36.01 0.66 15.20
CA TRP A 266 -37.22 0.28 14.50
C TRP A 266 -38.31 1.34 14.69
N SER A 267 -38.56 1.78 15.92
CA SER A 267 -39.54 2.81 16.30
C SER A 267 -38.91 3.86 17.20
N LEU A 268 -39.45 5.08 17.21
CA LEU A 268 -38.97 6.14 18.12
C LEU A 268 -39.34 5.85 19.59
N ASP A 269 -40.35 5.01 19.83
CA ASP A 269 -40.91 4.70 21.15
C ASP A 269 -40.21 3.50 21.84
N SER A 270 -38.88 3.44 21.80
CA SER A 270 -38.13 2.43 22.57
C SER A 270 -37.79 2.98 23.96
N GLY A 271 -38.75 2.84 24.88
CA GLY A 271 -38.50 2.72 26.32
C GLY A 271 -38.16 1.28 26.69
#